data_AF-A0A2N3GDD2-F1
#
_entry.id   AF-A0A2N3GDD2-F1
#
_cell.length_a   1.000
_cell.length_b   1.000
_cell.length_c   1.000
_cell.angle_alpha   90.00
_cell.angle_beta   90.00
_cell.angle_gamma   90.00
#
_symmetry.space_group_name_H-M   'P 1'
#
loop_
_entity.id
_entity.type
_entity.pdbx_description
1 polymer ?
#
loop_
_entity_poly.entity_id
_entity_poly.type
_entity_poly.pdbx_seq_one_letter_code
_entity_poly.pdbx_strand_id
1 'polypeptide(L)'
;MITRVIVQNYRCLRHLDFVPLDGMNIVVGDNEAGKSTLLEALGLVLTGRVNGRRPGEEINPFWFNTEAVAEYFTAIAGGDKLEPPQILIEVYFAKDDQPQTLRGKVNSRHEDCPGLRLVIELDPDFEPEFDQYLRSSHPPVLPAEYFRARWLDFRELQLQRRPPEFGVAFIDGRTVRSSSGVDNHTRQMLADAVDKRDGAAISVAFRQSRHELTQSVLAGVNQKIRTMTQGLLTGQIELHLDQSASSGWEAAVIPQVGSVPFAMAGQGQQVIMKTALALQATSGKTSFVLVEEPENHLSHTGLMSVIASIEKLAGGRQTFVVTHSSYVMNRLGLDRIHLMHQGKVKEFRGLDAETVSYFKKQSGYDTLRVVLARKVVIVEGPSDEMIFNRAYKDQTGQDPVDDGIDVLTYGTQNRRPLELCHLLDRRVAILRDVDKRTPQHWKDQAKPYLEDGVREMFVGDPGEGSTLEPQLVSANNADLATLGTIVGCPDGEDLTDHLTDNKTESAWRIATSARQIKYPGYITKAITFIRK
;
A
#
# COMPACT_ATOMS: atom_id res chain seq x y z
N MET A 1 1.64 17.84 12.11
CA MET A 1 1.41 16.96 10.95
C MET A 1 2.69 16.79 10.16
N ILE A 2 2.87 15.62 9.56
CA ILE A 2 3.95 15.33 8.63
C ILE A 2 3.67 16.09 7.33
N THR A 3 4.64 16.85 6.85
CA THR A 3 4.57 17.59 5.59
C THR A 3 5.40 16.93 4.49
N ARG A 4 6.38 16.09 4.87
CA ARG A 4 7.23 15.36 3.92
C ARG A 4 7.85 14.12 4.55
N VAL A 5 8.06 13.08 3.73
CA VAL A 5 8.74 11.84 4.09
C VAL A 5 9.80 11.57 3.03
N ILE A 6 11.06 11.39 3.46
CA ILE A 6 12.16 10.98 2.58
C ILE A 6 12.65 9.62 3.04
N VAL A 7 12.80 8.68 2.10
CA VAL A 7 13.38 7.36 2.35
C VAL A 7 14.45 7.08 1.31
N GLN A 8 15.63 6.64 1.74
CA GLN A 8 16.72 6.24 0.85
C GLN A 8 17.25 4.87 1.25
N ASN A 9 17.49 4.05 0.22
CA ASN A 9 18.05 2.69 0.28
C ASN A 9 17.40 1.74 1.29
N TYR A 10 16.10 1.91 1.59
CA TYR A 10 15.38 1.05 2.53
C TYR A 10 14.51 0.02 1.80
N ARG A 11 14.88 -1.27 1.88
CA ARG A 11 14.23 -2.39 1.18
C ARG A 11 14.05 -2.08 -0.30
N CYS A 12 12.84 -2.18 -0.85
CA CYS A 12 12.59 -1.87 -2.27
C CYS A 12 12.62 -0.35 -2.58
N LEU A 13 12.72 0.54 -1.59
CA LEU A 13 12.78 1.98 -1.80
C LEU A 13 14.23 2.45 -1.90
N ARG A 14 14.73 2.54 -3.13
CA ARG A 14 16.02 3.20 -3.40
C ARG A 14 15.98 4.69 -3.05
N HIS A 15 14.94 5.37 -3.52
CA HIS A 15 14.65 6.75 -3.16
C HIS A 15 13.14 6.99 -3.20
N LEU A 16 12.62 7.63 -2.16
CA LEU A 16 11.24 8.10 -2.07
C LEU A 16 11.25 9.52 -1.51
N ASP A 17 10.48 10.38 -2.15
CA ASP A 17 10.17 11.72 -1.65
C ASP A 17 8.65 11.92 -1.73
N PHE A 18 7.99 11.86 -0.59
CA PHE A 18 6.54 11.84 -0.46
C PHE A 18 6.02 13.04 0.33
N VAL A 19 5.03 13.74 -0.23
CA VAL A 19 4.40 14.93 0.38
C VAL A 19 2.95 14.59 0.76
N PRO A 20 2.68 14.16 2.00
CA PRO A 20 1.32 13.81 2.42
C PRO A 20 0.42 15.04 2.64
N LEU A 21 -0.89 14.76 2.68
CA LEU A 21 -1.96 15.63 3.18
C LEU A 21 -2.00 15.62 4.70
N ASP A 22 -2.45 16.72 5.32
CA ASP A 22 -2.62 16.82 6.79
C ASP A 22 -3.64 15.84 7.36
N GLY A 23 -4.63 15.44 6.55
CA GLY A 23 -5.68 14.51 6.93
C GLY A 23 -5.38 13.07 6.51
N MET A 24 -6.26 12.51 5.70
CA MET A 24 -6.17 11.13 5.23
C MET A 24 -5.38 11.03 3.92
N ASN A 25 -4.48 10.05 3.86
CA ASN A 25 -3.59 9.72 2.77
C ASN A 25 -3.80 8.26 2.39
N ILE A 26 -4.34 8.00 1.21
CA ILE A 26 -4.62 6.64 0.74
C ILE A 26 -3.54 6.28 -0.27
N VAL A 27 -2.59 5.43 0.12
CA VAL A 27 -1.49 5.00 -0.74
C VAL A 27 -1.88 3.71 -1.45
N VAL A 28 -1.86 3.75 -2.77
CA VAL A 28 -2.31 2.66 -3.66
C VAL A 28 -1.23 2.38 -4.69
N GLY A 29 -1.24 1.21 -5.30
CA GLY A 29 -0.20 0.81 -6.25
C GLY A 29 -0.07 -0.70 -6.33
N ASP A 30 0.66 -1.16 -7.33
CA ASP A 30 0.85 -2.58 -7.61
C ASP A 30 1.54 -3.29 -6.43
N ASN A 31 1.57 -4.62 -6.47
CA ASN A 31 2.43 -5.40 -5.59
C ASN A 31 3.88 -4.92 -5.73
N GLU A 32 4.65 -5.02 -4.64
CA GLU A 32 6.06 -4.61 -4.61
C GLU A 32 6.34 -3.12 -4.85
N ALA A 33 5.31 -2.28 -5.04
CA ALA A 33 5.47 -0.84 -5.23
C ALA A 33 6.08 -0.08 -4.02
N GLY A 34 6.23 -0.75 -2.87
CA GLY A 34 6.84 -0.19 -1.66
C GLY A 34 5.88 0.44 -0.65
N LYS A 35 4.57 0.18 -0.78
CA LYS A 35 3.53 0.73 0.10
C LYS A 35 3.67 0.28 1.56
N SER A 36 3.84 -1.02 1.79
CA SER A 36 4.11 -1.58 3.12
C SER A 36 5.44 -1.07 3.68
N THR A 37 6.46 -0.94 2.83
CA THR A 37 7.77 -0.37 3.20
C THR A 37 7.65 1.08 3.64
N LEU A 38 6.79 1.90 3.01
CA LEU A 38 6.50 3.26 3.45
C LEU A 38 5.85 3.30 4.83
N LEU A 39 4.83 2.47 5.09
CA LEU A 39 4.21 2.39 6.43
C LEU A 39 5.21 1.92 7.49
N GLU A 40 6.05 0.95 7.16
CA GLU A 40 7.10 0.49 8.06
C GLU A 40 8.14 1.58 8.33
N ALA A 41 8.59 2.31 7.30
CA ALA A 41 9.54 3.41 7.45
C ALA A 41 8.98 4.53 8.34
N LEU A 42 7.72 4.94 8.12
CA LEU A 42 7.01 5.87 8.98
C LEU A 42 6.93 5.36 10.41
N GLY A 43 6.55 4.10 10.57
CA GLY A 43 6.53 3.41 11.85
C GLY A 43 7.85 3.48 12.60
N LEU A 44 8.91 3.12 11.89
CA LEU A 44 10.27 3.01 12.41
C LEU A 44 10.79 4.37 12.89
N VAL A 45 10.66 5.42 12.08
CA VAL A 45 11.17 6.76 12.41
C VAL A 45 10.31 7.48 13.46
N LEU A 46 8.99 7.28 13.46
CA LEU A 46 8.10 7.90 14.45
C LEU A 46 8.19 7.24 15.83
N THR A 47 8.44 5.92 15.88
CA THR A 47 8.46 5.18 17.15
C THR A 47 9.86 4.86 17.65
N GLY A 48 10.88 4.90 16.78
CA GLY A 48 12.23 4.43 17.08
C GLY A 48 12.27 2.92 17.36
N ARG A 49 11.31 2.15 16.84
CA ARG A 49 11.18 0.71 17.08
C ARG A 49 10.74 -0.06 15.84
N VAL A 50 11.24 -1.30 15.74
CA VAL A 50 10.78 -2.34 14.81
C VAL A 50 10.36 -3.55 15.64
N ASN A 51 9.15 -4.08 15.43
CA ASN A 51 8.61 -5.22 16.21
C ASN A 51 8.71 -5.07 17.75
N GLY A 52 8.75 -3.83 18.25
CA GLY A 52 8.90 -3.50 19.67
C GLY A 52 10.34 -3.40 20.19
N ARG A 53 11.35 -3.71 19.39
CA ARG A 53 12.79 -3.59 19.69
C ARG A 53 13.42 -2.36 19.04
N ARG A 54 14.61 -1.97 19.49
CA ARG A 54 15.35 -0.84 18.89
C ARG A 54 15.95 -1.27 17.55
N PRO A 55 16.05 -0.38 16.54
CA PRO A 55 16.58 -0.73 15.22
C PRO A 55 17.99 -1.33 15.28
N GLY A 56 18.84 -0.85 16.19
CA GLY A 56 20.22 -1.36 16.35
C GLY A 56 20.32 -2.82 16.79
N GLU A 57 19.26 -3.41 17.36
CA GLU A 57 19.22 -4.82 17.77
C GLU A 57 18.75 -5.76 16.64
N GLU A 58 18.23 -5.19 15.55
CA GLU A 58 17.50 -5.89 14.50
C GLU A 58 17.99 -5.51 13.09
N ILE A 59 19.13 -4.81 12.98
CA ILE A 59 19.70 -4.43 11.69
C ILE A 59 19.88 -5.70 10.86
N ASN A 60 19.32 -5.67 9.65
CA ASN A 60 19.35 -6.80 8.74
C ASN A 60 19.96 -6.35 7.40
N PRO A 61 20.88 -7.14 6.79
CA PRO A 61 21.47 -6.80 5.49
C PRO A 61 20.43 -6.55 4.39
N PHE A 62 19.28 -7.21 4.45
CA PHE A 62 18.18 -7.07 3.48
C PHE A 62 17.28 -5.86 3.74
N TRP A 63 17.58 -5.04 4.76
CA TRP A 63 17.00 -3.69 4.85
C TRP A 63 17.65 -2.73 3.88
N PHE A 64 18.89 -2.98 3.45
CA PHE A 64 19.53 -2.16 2.43
C PHE A 64 18.95 -2.54 1.07
N ASN A 65 18.72 -1.53 0.22
CA ASN A 65 18.22 -1.76 -1.12
C ASN A 65 19.20 -2.62 -1.93
N THR A 66 18.70 -3.71 -2.52
CA THR A 66 19.52 -4.71 -3.19
C THR A 66 20.22 -4.17 -4.43
N GLU A 67 19.60 -3.24 -5.17
CA GLU A 67 20.23 -2.59 -6.33
C GLU A 67 21.38 -1.70 -5.88
N ALA A 68 21.19 -0.89 -4.84
CA ALA A 68 22.25 -0.03 -4.29
C ALA A 68 23.44 -0.86 -3.76
N VAL A 69 23.18 -1.98 -3.10
CA VAL A 69 24.23 -2.90 -2.62
C VAL A 69 24.97 -3.57 -3.78
N ALA A 70 24.25 -4.02 -4.82
CA ALA A 70 24.87 -4.63 -6.00
C ALA A 70 25.74 -3.62 -6.78
N GLU A 71 25.27 -2.39 -6.96
CA GLU A 71 26.03 -1.30 -7.57
C GLU A 71 27.30 -0.99 -6.77
N TYR A 72 27.19 -0.92 -5.45
CA TYR A 72 28.35 -0.73 -4.57
C TYR A 72 29.41 -1.81 -4.75
N PHE A 73 29.05 -3.10 -4.63
CA PHE A 73 30.02 -4.19 -4.79
C PHE A 73 30.60 -4.25 -6.21
N THR A 74 29.81 -3.93 -7.24
CA THR A 74 30.30 -3.86 -8.62
C THR A 74 31.35 -2.76 -8.78
N ALA A 75 31.13 -1.60 -8.19
CA ALA A 75 32.05 -0.48 -8.29
C ALA A 75 33.33 -0.70 -7.46
N ILE A 76 33.24 -1.27 -6.26
CA ILE A 76 34.41 -1.68 -5.47
C ILE A 76 35.25 -2.71 -6.23
N ALA A 77 34.62 -3.70 -6.88
CA ALA A 77 35.32 -4.67 -7.73
C ALA A 77 35.98 -4.01 -8.96
N GLY A 78 35.39 -2.91 -9.47
CA GLY A 78 35.96 -2.07 -10.52
C GLY A 78 37.14 -1.18 -10.07
N GLY A 79 37.42 -1.12 -8.78
CA GLY A 79 38.50 -0.30 -8.20
C GLY A 79 38.07 1.10 -7.76
N ASP A 80 36.77 1.41 -7.81
CA ASP A 80 36.24 2.68 -7.32
C ASP A 80 36.30 2.76 -5.79
N LYS A 81 36.44 3.98 -5.26
CA LYS A 81 36.27 4.26 -3.83
C LYS A 81 34.91 4.91 -3.62
N LEU A 82 33.95 4.11 -3.17
CA LEU A 82 32.61 4.57 -2.80
C LEU A 82 32.39 4.32 -1.31
N GLU A 83 31.60 5.19 -0.70
CA GLU A 83 31.09 4.93 0.65
C GLU A 83 30.06 3.80 0.60
N PRO A 84 29.99 2.96 1.65
CA PRO A 84 28.99 1.90 1.72
C PRO A 84 27.57 2.49 1.71
N PRO A 85 26.58 1.77 1.13
CA PRO A 85 25.20 2.22 1.14
C PRO A 85 24.71 2.46 2.56
N GLN A 86 24.09 3.62 2.79
CA GLN A 86 23.41 3.97 4.04
C GLN A 86 21.89 3.98 3.85
N ILE A 87 21.14 3.67 4.92
CA ILE A 87 19.69 3.85 4.96
C ILE A 87 19.39 5.19 5.61
N LEU A 88 18.54 5.99 4.98
CA LEU A 88 18.05 7.26 5.52
C LEU A 88 16.52 7.27 5.51
N ILE A 89 15.92 7.61 6.65
CA ILE A 89 14.49 7.87 6.75
C ILE A 89 14.31 9.21 7.48
N GLU A 90 13.68 10.17 6.83
CA GLU A 90 13.39 11.49 7.39
C GLU A 90 11.90 11.80 7.32
N VAL A 91 11.40 12.41 8.39
CA VAL A 91 10.03 12.91 8.48
C VAL A 91 10.09 14.37 8.90
N TYR A 92 9.47 15.21 8.07
CA TYR A 92 9.41 16.66 8.22
C TYR A 92 8.05 17.03 8.78
N PHE A 93 8.00 17.92 9.77
CA PHE A 93 6.76 18.45 10.31
C PHE A 93 6.55 19.90 9.87
N ALA A 94 5.31 20.41 9.99
CA ALA A 94 5.04 21.81 9.66
C ALA A 94 5.82 22.75 10.59
N LYS A 95 6.23 23.91 10.06
CA LYS A 95 7.12 24.83 10.78
C LYS A 95 6.56 25.34 12.10
N ASP A 96 5.24 25.40 12.22
CA ASP A 96 4.56 25.92 13.41
C ASP A 96 4.07 24.81 14.35
N ASP A 97 4.28 23.54 13.99
CA ASP A 97 3.83 22.41 14.80
C ASP A 97 4.74 22.14 16.01
N GLN A 98 4.14 21.66 17.10
CA GLN A 98 4.91 21.10 18.21
C GLN A 98 5.36 19.66 17.90
N PRO A 99 6.48 19.19 18.48
CA PRO A 99 7.38 19.93 19.37
C PRO A 99 8.46 20.71 18.60
N GLN A 100 8.50 22.03 18.82
CA GLN A 100 9.54 22.92 18.23
C GLN A 100 10.95 22.60 18.74
N THR A 101 11.05 21.84 19.83
CA THR A 101 12.33 21.35 20.33
C THR A 101 13.05 20.52 19.27
N LEU A 102 12.38 19.86 18.33
CA LEU A 102 13.05 19.03 17.30
C LEU A 102 13.50 19.82 16.06
N ARG A 103 13.34 21.15 16.08
CA ARG A 103 13.64 22.02 14.93
C ARG A 103 15.13 22.20 14.72
N GLY A 104 15.57 21.97 13.48
CA GLY A 104 16.92 22.26 13.04
C GLY A 104 17.07 22.13 11.53
N LYS A 105 18.31 22.17 11.04
CA LYS A 105 18.66 22.16 9.61
C LYS A 105 19.42 20.90 9.18
N VAL A 106 19.65 19.96 10.09
CA VAL A 106 20.39 18.71 9.84
C VAL A 106 19.42 17.67 9.28
N ASN A 107 18.98 17.94 8.05
CA ASN A 107 18.16 17.05 7.23
C ASN A 107 18.66 17.13 5.78
N SER A 108 18.31 16.15 4.95
CA SER A 108 18.79 16.03 3.56
C SER A 108 18.45 17.23 2.67
N ARG A 109 17.48 18.06 3.05
CA ARG A 109 17.07 19.27 2.32
C ARG A 109 17.65 20.56 2.89
N HIS A 110 18.37 20.50 4.02
CA HIS A 110 18.87 21.66 4.76
C HIS A 110 17.79 22.69 5.16
N GLU A 111 16.54 22.24 5.30
CA GLU A 111 15.40 23.10 5.61
C GLU A 111 15.29 23.31 7.13
N ASP A 112 15.08 24.55 7.57
CA ASP A 112 14.84 24.86 8.99
C ASP A 112 13.39 24.51 9.38
N CYS A 113 13.22 23.34 10.00
CA CYS A 113 11.93 22.82 10.42
C CYS A 113 12.07 21.75 11.52
N PRO A 114 11.02 21.47 12.30
CA PRO A 114 10.95 20.30 13.16
C PRO A 114 10.91 19.01 12.35
N GLY A 115 11.66 17.99 12.78
CA GLY A 115 11.66 16.69 12.11
C GLY A 115 12.41 15.61 12.87
N LEU A 116 12.26 14.38 12.37
CA LEU A 116 12.93 13.19 12.85
C LEU A 116 13.75 12.57 11.73
N ARG A 117 14.88 11.99 12.09
CA ARG A 117 15.81 11.33 11.18
C ARG A 117 16.24 9.99 11.77
N LEU A 118 16.17 8.94 10.98
CA LEU A 118 16.78 7.64 11.27
C LEU A 118 17.84 7.37 10.22
N VAL A 119 19.06 7.06 10.67
CA VAL A 119 20.18 6.70 9.80
C VAL A 119 20.70 5.32 10.21
N ILE A 120 20.93 4.46 9.23
CA ILE A 120 21.73 3.23 9.42
C ILE A 120 22.94 3.35 8.51
N GLU A 121 24.11 3.47 9.14
CA GLU A 121 25.40 3.78 8.52
C GLU A 121 26.47 2.84 9.07
N LEU A 122 27.58 2.69 8.33
CA LEU A 122 28.76 1.99 8.83
C LEU A 122 29.20 2.67 10.14
N ASP A 123 29.41 1.88 11.18
CA ASP A 123 29.94 2.41 12.43
C ASP A 123 31.44 2.70 12.24
N PRO A 124 31.90 3.94 12.49
CA PRO A 124 33.31 4.31 12.35
C PRO A 124 34.26 3.40 13.16
N ASP A 125 33.78 2.83 14.27
CA ASP A 125 34.57 1.92 15.11
C ASP A 125 34.86 0.57 14.40
N PHE A 126 34.11 0.22 13.36
CA PHE A 126 34.26 -1.01 12.57
C PHE A 126 34.78 -0.76 11.14
N GLU A 127 35.21 0.47 10.81
CA GLU A 127 35.84 0.78 9.51
C GLU A 127 37.01 -0.16 9.18
N PRO A 128 37.96 -0.46 10.09
CA PRO A 128 39.08 -1.35 9.80
C PRO A 128 38.64 -2.79 9.46
N GLU A 129 37.68 -3.32 10.19
CA GLU A 129 37.10 -4.66 9.99
C GLU A 129 36.31 -4.74 8.68
N PHE A 130 35.58 -3.67 8.35
CA PHE A 130 34.85 -3.56 7.09
C PHE A 130 35.81 -3.52 5.89
N ASP A 131 36.90 -2.74 5.98
CA ASP A 131 37.96 -2.72 4.97
C ASP A 131 38.62 -4.09 4.79
N GLN A 132 38.86 -4.81 5.89
CA GLN A 132 39.39 -6.17 5.84
C GLN A 132 38.40 -7.14 5.19
N TYR A 133 37.11 -7.01 5.51
CA TYR A 133 36.03 -7.80 4.93
C TYR A 133 36.03 -7.66 3.40
N LEU A 134 36.08 -6.43 2.87
CA LEU A 134 36.10 -6.14 1.43
C LEU A 134 37.33 -6.68 0.69
N ARG A 135 38.46 -6.88 1.38
CA ARG A 135 39.68 -7.47 0.80
C ARG A 135 39.69 -8.99 0.85
N SER A 136 38.80 -9.60 1.63
CA SER A 136 38.73 -11.05 1.81
C SER A 136 37.87 -11.72 0.75
N SER A 137 37.82 -13.04 0.73
CA SER A 137 36.81 -13.76 -0.05
C SER A 137 35.47 -13.68 0.69
N HIS A 138 34.59 -12.80 0.24
CA HIS A 138 33.30 -12.53 0.89
C HIS A 138 32.10 -12.70 -0.07
N PRO A 139 30.89 -12.98 0.45
CA PRO A 139 29.68 -12.87 -0.36
C PRO A 139 29.36 -11.38 -0.65
N PRO A 140 28.58 -11.06 -1.71
CA PRO A 140 28.14 -9.69 -2.00
C PRO A 140 26.99 -9.25 -1.08
N VAL A 141 27.23 -9.28 0.24
CA VAL A 141 26.26 -8.96 1.29
C VAL A 141 26.92 -8.04 2.30
N LEU A 142 26.24 -6.98 2.75
CA LEU A 142 26.79 -6.10 3.77
C LEU A 142 26.78 -6.79 5.15
N PRO A 143 27.90 -6.76 5.92
CA PRO A 143 27.95 -7.25 7.29
C PRO A 143 27.20 -6.29 8.22
N ALA A 144 25.91 -6.57 8.47
CA ALA A 144 25.04 -5.70 9.25
C ALA A 144 25.55 -5.44 10.67
N GLU A 145 26.39 -6.31 11.21
CA GLU A 145 27.02 -6.20 12.52
C GLU A 145 27.97 -5.00 12.63
N TYR A 146 28.49 -4.51 11.50
CA TYR A 146 29.38 -3.35 11.45
C TYR A 146 28.62 -2.04 11.26
N PHE A 147 27.29 -2.09 11.18
CA PHE A 147 26.45 -0.91 11.01
C PHE A 147 25.79 -0.53 12.34
N ARG A 148 25.54 0.76 12.52
CA ARG A 148 24.82 1.31 13.66
C ARG A 148 23.56 2.03 13.21
N ALA A 149 22.54 2.04 14.07
CA ALA A 149 21.33 2.82 13.86
C ALA A 149 21.30 4.05 14.78
N ARG A 150 21.16 5.24 14.20
CA ARG A 150 21.03 6.52 14.91
C ARG A 150 19.63 7.08 14.71
N TRP A 151 18.95 7.40 15.81
CA TRP A 151 17.63 8.01 15.80
C TRP A 151 17.73 9.41 16.39
N LEU A 152 17.56 10.40 15.53
CA LEU A 152 17.98 11.78 15.72
C LEU A 152 16.83 12.75 15.42
N ASP A 153 16.91 13.95 15.99
CA ASP A 153 16.15 15.10 15.53
C ASP A 153 16.94 15.90 14.48
N PHE A 154 16.34 16.95 13.90
CA PHE A 154 17.01 17.79 12.90
C PHE A 154 18.08 18.75 13.47
N ARG A 155 18.39 18.64 14.77
CA ARG A 155 19.57 19.26 15.41
C ARG A 155 20.70 18.26 15.62
N GLU A 156 20.52 17.03 15.15
CA GLU A 156 21.44 15.91 15.33
C GLU A 156 21.53 15.38 16.77
N LEU A 157 20.51 15.63 17.60
CA LEU A 157 20.46 15.10 18.96
C LEU A 157 19.79 13.73 19.00
N GLN A 158 20.41 12.78 19.69
CA GLN A 158 19.90 11.42 19.84
C GLN A 158 18.62 11.37 20.68
N LEU A 159 17.58 10.75 20.15
CA LEU A 159 16.35 10.48 20.90
C LEU A 159 16.50 9.20 21.74
N GLN A 160 16.21 9.33 23.04
CA GLN A 160 16.20 8.21 23.97
C GLN A 160 14.82 7.55 24.09
N ARG A 161 13.76 8.35 23.86
CA ARG A 161 12.36 7.96 23.98
C ARG A 161 11.54 8.69 22.92
N ARG A 162 10.44 8.07 22.50
CA ARG A 162 9.45 8.69 21.61
C ARG A 162 8.85 9.94 22.27
N PRO A 163 8.83 11.09 21.58
CA PRO A 163 8.06 12.26 22.03
C PRO A 163 6.57 11.91 22.19
N PRO A 164 5.92 12.36 23.28
CA PRO A 164 4.51 12.04 23.53
C PRO A 164 3.56 12.56 22.44
N GLU A 165 3.95 13.63 21.73
CA GLU A 165 3.23 14.23 20.61
C GLU A 165 3.19 13.34 19.35
N PHE A 166 3.99 12.27 19.29
CA PHE A 166 4.08 11.38 18.12
C PHE A 166 3.48 10.01 18.37
N GLY A 167 2.38 9.96 19.12
CA GLY A 167 1.61 8.74 19.26
C GLY A 167 1.20 8.17 17.91
N VAL A 168 1.55 6.91 17.68
CA VAL A 168 1.22 6.19 16.44
C VAL A 168 0.29 5.04 16.78
N ALA A 169 -0.76 4.87 15.98
CA ALA A 169 -1.66 3.73 16.02
C ALA A 169 -1.54 2.91 14.72
N PHE A 170 -1.20 1.63 14.81
CA PHE A 170 -1.16 0.69 13.70
C PHE A 170 -2.39 -0.20 13.69
N ILE A 171 -3.07 -0.23 12.54
CA ILE A 171 -4.19 -1.10 12.26
C ILE A 171 -3.76 -1.98 11.09
N ASP A 172 -3.32 -3.20 11.41
CA ASP A 172 -2.90 -4.20 10.42
C ASP A 172 -3.73 -5.48 10.61
N GLY A 173 -4.22 -6.01 9.49
CA GLY A 173 -4.94 -7.27 9.40
C GLY A 173 -4.04 -8.51 9.39
N ARG A 174 -2.72 -8.36 9.20
CA ARG A 174 -1.77 -9.48 9.26
C ARG A 174 -1.65 -9.99 10.70
N THR A 175 -1.65 -11.31 10.82
CA THR A 175 -1.39 -11.97 12.08
C THR A 175 0.09 -11.88 12.38
N VAL A 176 0.47 -11.10 13.39
CA VAL A 176 1.78 -11.22 14.01
C VAL A 176 1.83 -12.59 14.70
N ARG A 177 2.25 -13.62 13.95
CA ARG A 177 2.55 -14.95 14.48
C ARG A 177 3.88 -14.91 15.23
N SER A 178 4.04 -13.99 16.19
CA SER A 178 5.13 -14.10 17.15
C SER A 178 4.71 -15.09 18.23
N SER A 179 5.52 -16.12 18.44
CA SER A 179 5.37 -17.13 19.49
C SER A 179 5.25 -16.57 20.92
N SER A 180 5.55 -15.28 21.12
CA SER A 180 5.50 -14.56 22.40
C SER A 180 4.14 -13.89 22.72
N GLY A 181 3.12 -14.05 21.88
CA GLY A 181 1.75 -13.64 22.20
C GLY A 181 1.53 -12.11 22.20
N VAL A 182 0.46 -11.69 21.51
CA VAL A 182 -0.02 -10.31 21.34
C VAL A 182 0.98 -9.36 20.69
N ASP A 183 0.55 -8.76 19.58
CA ASP A 183 1.17 -7.61 18.94
C ASP A 183 1.54 -6.53 19.99
N ASN A 184 2.85 -6.26 20.15
CA ASN A 184 3.37 -5.24 21.06
C ASN A 184 2.68 -3.89 20.87
N HIS A 185 2.25 -3.60 19.63
CA HIS A 185 1.53 -2.40 19.32
C HIS A 185 0.15 -2.35 19.99
N THR A 186 -0.59 -3.46 19.95
CA THR A 186 -1.90 -3.58 20.60
C THR A 186 -1.78 -3.51 22.13
N ARG A 187 -0.72 -4.10 22.71
CA ARG A 187 -0.42 -3.92 24.15
C ARG A 187 -0.17 -2.45 24.49
N GLN A 188 0.64 -1.76 23.69
CA GLN A 188 0.92 -0.34 23.89
C GLN A 188 -0.35 0.51 23.78
N MET A 189 -1.22 0.24 22.79
CA MET A 189 -2.52 0.94 22.67
C MET A 189 -3.38 0.80 23.93
N LEU A 190 -3.39 -0.39 24.55
CA LEU A 190 -4.14 -0.63 25.80
C LEU A 190 -3.50 0.08 26.98
N ALA A 191 -2.17 -0.02 27.12
CA ALA A 191 -1.45 0.70 28.17
C ALA A 191 -1.66 2.21 28.05
N ASP A 192 -1.68 2.74 26.81
CA ASP A 192 -1.95 4.15 26.53
C ASP A 192 -3.41 4.53 26.79
N ALA A 193 -4.35 3.57 26.75
CA ALA A 193 -5.76 3.78 27.09
C ALA A 193 -6.01 3.82 28.61
N VAL A 194 -5.17 3.14 29.41
CA VAL A 194 -5.23 3.22 30.87
C VAL A 194 -4.73 4.59 31.33
N ASP A 195 -5.47 5.23 32.24
CA ASP A 195 -5.07 6.52 32.77
C ASP A 195 -3.88 6.39 33.74
N LYS A 196 -3.22 7.51 34.07
CA LYS A 196 -2.01 7.45 34.91
C LYS A 196 -2.31 6.95 36.33
N ARG A 197 -3.52 7.20 36.84
CA ARG A 197 -3.90 6.84 38.20
C ARG A 197 -4.19 5.35 38.31
N ASP A 198 -4.96 4.80 37.38
CA ASP A 198 -5.27 3.38 37.34
C ASP A 198 -4.02 2.57 37.01
N GLY A 199 -3.17 3.04 36.09
CA GLY A 199 -1.90 2.38 35.78
C GLY A 199 -0.97 2.28 37.01
N ALA A 200 -0.93 3.33 37.84
CA ALA A 200 -0.17 3.30 39.09
C ALA A 200 -0.78 2.32 40.11
N ALA A 201 -2.10 2.28 40.23
CA ALA A 201 -2.79 1.35 41.12
C ALA A 201 -2.55 -0.12 40.69
N ILE A 202 -2.67 -0.42 39.39
CA ILE A 202 -2.38 -1.74 38.84
C ILE A 202 -0.92 -2.13 39.08
N SER A 203 0.02 -1.21 38.88
CA SER A 203 1.44 -1.45 39.15
C SER A 203 1.71 -1.83 40.61
N VAL A 204 1.06 -1.15 41.56
CA VAL A 204 1.19 -1.47 43.00
C VAL A 204 0.60 -2.83 43.32
N ALA A 205 -0.63 -3.10 42.85
CA ALA A 205 -1.29 -4.39 43.06
C ALA A 205 -0.48 -5.54 42.45
N PHE A 206 0.06 -5.36 41.24
CA PHE A 206 0.88 -6.36 40.57
C PHE A 206 2.18 -6.67 41.33
N ARG A 207 2.86 -5.65 41.86
CA ARG A 207 4.04 -5.85 42.72
C ARG A 207 3.70 -6.59 44.01
N GLN A 208 2.56 -6.26 44.63
CA GLN A 208 2.08 -6.96 45.83
C GLN A 208 1.82 -8.44 45.54
N SER A 209 1.09 -8.78 44.47
CA SER A 209 0.83 -10.17 44.10
C SER A 209 2.13 -10.95 43.83
N ARG A 210 3.13 -10.34 43.19
CA ARG A 210 4.43 -10.99 42.96
C ARG A 210 5.22 -11.20 44.26
N HIS A 211 5.13 -10.26 45.19
CA HIS A 211 5.72 -10.41 46.51
C HIS A 211 5.06 -11.56 47.28
N GLU A 212 3.73 -11.61 47.28
CA GLU A 212 2.95 -12.66 47.93
C GLU A 212 3.23 -14.04 47.35
N LEU A 213 3.28 -14.19 46.01
CA LEU A 213 3.65 -15.45 45.36
C LEU A 213 5.06 -15.91 45.74
N THR A 214 6.00 -14.98 45.87
CA THR A 214 7.38 -15.29 46.29
C THR A 214 7.43 -15.75 47.75
N GLN A 215 6.68 -15.09 48.63
CA GLN A 215 6.65 -15.43 50.06
C GLN A 215 5.83 -16.68 50.39
N SER A 216 4.78 -16.98 49.62
CA SER A 216 3.88 -18.10 49.90
C SER A 216 4.20 -19.33 49.05
N VAL A 217 4.08 -19.22 47.73
CA VAL A 217 4.18 -20.36 46.81
C VAL A 217 5.63 -20.82 46.65
N LEU A 218 6.59 -19.89 46.56
CA LEU A 218 8.00 -20.23 46.39
C LEU A 218 8.72 -20.59 47.69
N ALA A 219 8.14 -20.35 48.87
CA ALA A 219 8.82 -20.61 50.15
C ALA A 219 9.28 -22.06 50.31
N GLY A 220 8.41 -23.03 50.00
CA GLY A 220 8.77 -24.45 50.07
C GLY A 220 9.85 -24.86 49.05
N VAL A 221 9.85 -24.24 47.87
CA VAL A 221 10.88 -24.46 46.84
C VAL A 221 12.22 -23.88 47.29
N ASN A 222 12.21 -22.64 47.79
CA ASN A 222 13.40 -21.98 48.32
C ASN A 222 13.98 -22.74 49.52
N GLN A 223 13.15 -23.33 50.37
CA GLN A 223 13.63 -24.19 51.45
C GLN A 223 14.36 -25.43 50.91
N LYS A 224 13.81 -26.11 49.89
CA LYS A 224 14.48 -27.25 49.25
C LYS A 224 15.80 -26.87 48.60
N ILE A 225 15.84 -25.74 47.90
CA ILE A 225 17.07 -25.22 47.26
C ILE A 225 18.13 -24.95 48.33
N ARG A 226 17.77 -24.24 49.40
CA ARG A 226 18.69 -23.95 50.52
C ARG A 226 19.28 -25.23 51.12
N THR A 227 18.46 -26.27 51.31
CA THR A 227 18.95 -27.58 51.80
C THR A 227 19.89 -28.26 50.80
N MET A 228 19.59 -28.21 49.50
CA MET A 228 20.45 -28.81 48.47
C MET A 228 21.81 -28.09 48.33
N THR A 229 21.84 -26.77 48.53
CA THR A 229 23.06 -25.96 48.38
C THR A 229 23.85 -25.79 49.68
N GLN A 230 23.39 -26.38 50.78
CA GLN A 230 24.05 -26.28 52.09
C GLN A 230 25.47 -26.85 52.03
N GLY A 231 26.46 -26.04 52.42
CA GLY A 231 27.88 -26.44 52.46
C GLY A 231 28.64 -26.33 51.14
N LEU A 232 27.95 -26.06 50.02
CA LEU A 232 28.57 -25.87 48.71
C LEU A 232 28.88 -24.40 48.39
N LEU A 233 28.14 -23.47 49.00
CA LEU A 233 28.25 -22.03 48.77
C LEU A 233 28.24 -21.29 50.11
N THR A 234 28.96 -20.17 50.16
CA THR A 234 28.97 -19.24 51.30
C THR A 234 27.72 -18.37 51.39
N GLY A 235 26.87 -18.36 50.35
CA GLY A 235 25.60 -17.63 50.29
C GLY A 235 24.38 -18.52 50.10
N GLN A 236 23.18 -17.99 50.40
CA GLN A 236 21.91 -18.68 50.16
C GLN A 236 21.39 -18.35 48.76
N ILE A 237 21.09 -19.38 47.96
CA ILE A 237 20.42 -19.23 46.67
C ILE A 237 18.90 -19.28 46.88
N GLU A 238 18.20 -18.31 46.30
CA GLU A 238 16.73 -18.23 46.34
C GLU A 238 16.17 -17.80 44.99
N LEU A 239 14.99 -18.31 44.67
CA LEU A 239 14.19 -17.86 43.55
C LEU A 239 13.25 -16.74 44.01
N HIS A 240 13.28 -15.65 43.26
CA HIS A 240 12.38 -14.50 43.44
C HIS A 240 11.71 -14.17 42.11
N LEU A 241 10.45 -13.73 42.15
CA LEU A 241 9.82 -13.15 40.97
C LEU A 241 10.44 -11.78 40.71
N ASP A 242 10.87 -11.53 39.47
CA ASP A 242 11.57 -10.32 39.05
C ASP A 242 10.81 -9.00 39.37
N GLN A 243 11.18 -8.23 40.39
CA GLN A 243 10.45 -6.98 40.73
C GLN A 243 10.85 -5.76 39.86
N SER A 244 11.63 -5.95 38.79
CA SER A 244 12.13 -4.86 37.96
C SER A 244 11.06 -4.19 37.09
N ALA A 245 11.38 -2.99 36.59
CA ALA A 245 10.50 -2.26 35.67
C ALA A 245 10.33 -2.97 34.30
N SER A 246 11.27 -3.84 33.91
CA SER A 246 11.20 -4.62 32.66
C SER A 246 10.14 -5.71 32.68
N SER A 247 9.59 -6.05 33.85
CA SER A 247 8.48 -6.98 34.01
C SER A 247 7.26 -6.29 34.63
N GLY A 248 6.95 -5.07 34.17
CA GLY A 248 5.74 -4.33 34.52
C GLY A 248 4.45 -5.06 34.17
N TRP A 249 3.33 -4.59 34.70
CA TRP A 249 2.01 -5.21 34.49
C TRP A 249 1.61 -5.17 33.00
N GLU A 250 2.10 -4.20 32.24
CA GLU A 250 1.88 -4.03 30.80
C GLU A 250 2.40 -5.24 30.00
N ALA A 251 3.49 -5.87 30.45
CA ALA A 251 4.05 -7.07 29.83
C ALA A 251 3.26 -8.35 30.19
N ALA A 252 2.54 -8.34 31.32
CA ALA A 252 1.78 -9.48 31.83
C ALA A 252 0.30 -9.48 31.38
N VAL A 253 -0.22 -8.34 30.92
CA VAL A 253 -1.62 -8.23 30.46
C VAL A 253 -1.74 -8.60 28.98
N ILE A 254 -2.77 -9.41 28.71
CA ILE A 254 -3.14 -9.82 27.36
C ILE A 254 -4.58 -9.35 27.10
N PRO A 255 -4.84 -8.57 26.04
CA PRO A 255 -6.21 -8.27 25.62
C PRO A 255 -6.99 -9.54 25.32
N GLN A 256 -8.26 -9.55 25.68
CA GLN A 256 -9.19 -10.63 25.38
C GLN A 256 -10.41 -10.10 24.61
N VAL A 257 -10.94 -10.93 23.71
CA VAL A 257 -12.23 -10.72 23.04
C VAL A 257 -13.19 -11.76 23.62
N GLY A 258 -14.15 -11.32 24.42
CA GLY A 258 -14.94 -12.23 25.26
C GLY A 258 -14.01 -12.97 26.24
N SER A 259 -13.87 -14.28 26.08
CA SER A 259 -12.98 -15.13 26.89
C SER A 259 -11.73 -15.62 26.16
N VAL A 260 -11.52 -15.22 24.90
CA VAL A 260 -10.40 -15.70 24.06
C VAL A 260 -9.32 -14.62 23.98
N PRO A 261 -8.02 -14.96 24.17
CA PRO A 261 -6.93 -14.02 23.92
C PRO A 261 -7.02 -13.39 22.53
N PHE A 262 -6.81 -12.08 22.45
CA PHE A 262 -6.96 -11.29 21.22
C PHE A 262 -6.16 -11.87 20.04
N ALA A 263 -4.92 -12.32 20.29
CA ALA A 263 -4.07 -12.93 19.27
C ALA A 263 -4.64 -14.25 18.69
N MET A 264 -5.57 -14.88 19.41
CA MET A 264 -6.26 -16.11 19.04
C MET A 264 -7.70 -15.85 18.55
N ALA A 265 -8.16 -14.60 18.57
CA ALA A 265 -9.45 -14.23 17.99
C ALA A 265 -9.40 -14.28 16.45
N GLY A 266 -10.56 -14.40 15.80
CA GLY A 266 -10.63 -14.34 14.33
C GLY A 266 -10.03 -13.03 13.79
N GLN A 267 -9.26 -13.09 12.71
CA GLN A 267 -8.51 -11.95 12.17
C GLN A 267 -9.40 -10.73 11.88
N GLY A 268 -10.62 -10.93 11.36
CA GLY A 268 -11.56 -9.83 11.16
C GLY A 268 -11.97 -9.13 12.46
N GLN A 269 -12.15 -9.88 13.57
CA GLN A 269 -12.40 -9.27 14.88
C GLN A 269 -11.17 -8.51 15.40
N GLN A 270 -9.96 -8.99 15.10
CA GLN A 270 -8.73 -8.30 15.47
C GLN A 270 -8.66 -6.92 14.80
N VAL A 271 -8.97 -6.83 13.49
CA VAL A 271 -8.98 -5.56 12.74
C VAL A 271 -10.00 -4.59 13.32
N ILE A 272 -11.23 -5.05 13.56
CA ILE A 272 -12.30 -4.22 14.15
C ILE A 272 -11.88 -3.67 15.52
N MET A 273 -11.32 -4.52 16.37
CA MET A 273 -10.93 -4.12 17.72
C MET A 273 -9.70 -3.20 17.75
N LYS A 274 -8.67 -3.43 16.92
CA LYS A 274 -7.55 -2.48 16.75
C LYS A 274 -8.06 -1.10 16.31
N THR A 275 -9.01 -1.09 15.38
CA THR A 275 -9.63 0.15 14.90
C THR A 275 -10.41 0.85 16.02
N ALA A 276 -11.16 0.10 16.83
CA ALA A 276 -11.90 0.64 17.97
C ALA A 276 -10.97 1.18 19.08
N LEU A 277 -9.88 0.47 19.39
CA LEU A 277 -8.87 0.93 20.36
C LEU A 277 -8.17 2.20 19.88
N ALA A 278 -7.80 2.26 18.59
CA ALA A 278 -7.23 3.46 17.99
C ALA A 278 -8.18 4.68 18.08
N LEU A 279 -9.50 4.45 17.94
CA LEU A 279 -10.53 5.49 18.08
C LEU A 279 -10.62 6.03 19.51
N GLN A 280 -10.56 5.15 20.51
CA GLN A 280 -10.68 5.50 21.92
C GLN A 280 -9.42 6.19 22.47
N ALA A 281 -8.24 5.88 21.93
CA ALA A 281 -7.02 6.59 22.28
C ALA A 281 -7.20 8.09 21.97
N THR A 282 -7.11 8.97 22.97
CA THR A 282 -7.35 10.41 22.81
C THR A 282 -6.46 11.02 21.71
N SER A 283 -6.94 12.00 20.95
CA SER A 283 -6.17 12.68 19.90
C SER A 283 -4.86 13.32 20.38
N GLY A 284 -4.73 13.63 21.68
CA GLY A 284 -3.48 14.07 22.31
C GLY A 284 -2.47 12.96 22.61
N LYS A 285 -2.85 11.68 22.46
CA LYS A 285 -2.00 10.50 22.65
C LYS A 285 -1.73 9.72 21.36
N THR A 286 -2.50 9.96 20.28
CA THR A 286 -2.32 9.36 18.96
C THR A 286 -2.51 10.42 17.88
N SER A 287 -1.41 10.84 17.24
CA SER A 287 -1.40 11.87 16.20
C SER A 287 -1.32 11.29 14.78
N PHE A 288 -0.79 10.07 14.67
CA PHE A 288 -0.64 9.35 13.41
C PHE A 288 -1.37 8.00 13.47
N VAL A 289 -2.11 7.68 12.41
CA VAL A 289 -2.75 6.37 12.24
C VAL A 289 -2.22 5.74 10.96
N LEU A 290 -1.66 4.53 11.08
CA LEU A 290 -1.11 3.74 9.99
C LEU A 290 -2.00 2.51 9.80
N VAL A 291 -2.64 2.39 8.65
CA VAL A 291 -3.59 1.33 8.33
C VAL A 291 -3.06 0.55 7.13
N GLU A 292 -2.86 -0.76 7.29
CA GLU A 292 -2.45 -1.64 6.20
C GLU A 292 -3.56 -2.64 5.87
N GLU A 293 -3.98 -2.65 4.61
CA GLU A 293 -4.94 -3.59 4.02
C GLU A 293 -6.18 -3.85 4.92
N PRO A 294 -6.95 -2.81 5.29
CA PRO A 294 -8.08 -2.93 6.20
C PRO A 294 -9.18 -3.88 5.68
N GLU A 295 -9.19 -4.17 4.38
CA GLU A 295 -10.08 -5.14 3.72
C GLU A 295 -9.78 -6.61 4.07
N ASN A 296 -8.56 -6.93 4.52
CA ASN A 296 -8.16 -8.31 4.74
C ASN A 296 -8.99 -8.97 5.85
N HIS A 297 -9.45 -10.19 5.60
CA HIS A 297 -10.20 -11.03 6.54
C HIS A 297 -11.54 -10.46 7.03
N LEU A 298 -12.06 -9.41 6.37
CA LEU A 298 -13.38 -8.84 6.66
C LEU A 298 -14.43 -9.24 5.64
N SER A 299 -15.66 -9.46 6.12
CA SER A 299 -16.83 -9.46 5.24
C SER A 299 -17.08 -8.04 4.73
N HIS A 300 -17.88 -7.90 3.68
CA HIS A 300 -18.29 -6.59 3.16
C HIS A 300 -18.88 -5.68 4.26
N THR A 301 -19.79 -6.19 5.09
CA THR A 301 -20.38 -5.41 6.20
C THR A 301 -19.37 -5.03 7.28
N GLY A 302 -18.42 -5.93 7.60
CA GLY A 302 -17.32 -5.64 8.51
C GLY A 302 -16.42 -4.53 8.00
N LEU A 303 -16.06 -4.57 6.72
CA LEU A 303 -15.27 -3.53 6.06
C LEU A 303 -15.97 -2.17 6.14
N MET A 304 -17.29 -2.09 5.92
CA MET A 304 -18.01 -0.80 6.05
C MET A 304 -17.83 -0.18 7.43
N SER A 305 -17.96 -1.00 8.48
CA SER A 305 -17.85 -0.53 9.85
C SER A 305 -16.42 -0.03 10.16
N VAL A 306 -15.41 -0.75 9.67
CA VAL A 306 -14.00 -0.36 9.81
C VAL A 306 -13.70 0.91 9.04
N ILE A 307 -14.16 1.04 7.80
CA ILE A 307 -13.96 2.25 6.99
C ILE A 307 -14.63 3.47 7.63
N ALA A 308 -15.87 3.36 8.09
CA ALA A 308 -16.54 4.44 8.81
C ALA A 308 -15.80 4.84 10.10
N SER A 309 -15.12 3.89 10.74
CA SER A 309 -14.29 4.13 11.92
C SER A 309 -12.97 4.84 11.56
N ILE A 310 -12.34 4.46 10.45
CA ILE A 310 -11.14 5.12 9.92
C ILE A 310 -11.44 6.57 9.50
N GLU A 311 -12.59 6.82 8.88
CA GLU A 311 -13.02 8.19 8.55
C GLU A 311 -13.17 9.07 9.79
N LYS A 312 -13.74 8.52 10.88
CA LYS A 312 -13.82 9.22 12.16
C LYS A 312 -12.45 9.47 12.78
N LEU A 313 -11.51 8.52 12.66
CA LEU A 313 -10.13 8.68 13.13
C LEU A 313 -9.41 9.84 12.46
N ALA A 314 -9.61 10.02 11.15
CA ALA A 314 -8.97 11.04 10.35
C ALA A 314 -9.41 12.47 10.71
N GLY A 315 -10.55 12.65 11.39
CA GLY A 315 -11.09 13.97 11.77
C GLY A 315 -10.25 14.80 12.75
N GLY A 316 -9.13 14.27 13.24
CA GLY A 316 -8.19 14.99 14.09
C GLY A 316 -6.77 14.40 14.12
N ARG A 317 -6.45 13.53 13.16
CA ARG A 317 -5.18 12.80 13.08
C ARG A 317 -4.77 12.64 11.63
N GLN A 318 -3.47 12.67 11.37
CA GLN A 318 -2.97 12.35 10.05
C GLN A 318 -2.99 10.82 9.87
N THR A 319 -3.72 10.36 8.86
CA THR A 319 -4.00 8.94 8.65
C THR A 319 -3.39 8.49 7.33
N PHE A 320 -2.64 7.38 7.35
CA PHE A 320 -2.07 6.75 6.18
C PHE A 320 -2.72 5.38 6.01
N VAL A 321 -3.39 5.16 4.88
CA VAL A 321 -4.06 3.90 4.54
C VAL A 321 -3.39 3.32 3.33
N VAL A 322 -2.75 2.16 3.46
CA VAL A 322 -2.31 1.36 2.32
C VAL A 322 -3.38 0.33 2.00
N THR A 323 -3.81 0.27 0.75
CA THR A 323 -4.85 -0.67 0.32
C THR A 323 -4.68 -1.04 -1.14
N HIS A 324 -5.16 -2.23 -1.48
CA HIS A 324 -5.33 -2.71 -2.86
C HIS A 324 -6.81 -2.81 -3.24
N SER A 325 -7.71 -2.36 -2.36
CA SER A 325 -9.14 -2.48 -2.52
C SER A 325 -9.74 -1.25 -3.17
N SER A 326 -10.36 -1.45 -4.33
CA SER A 326 -11.08 -0.41 -5.07
C SER A 326 -12.23 0.13 -4.24
N TYR A 327 -12.82 -0.76 -3.44
CA TYR A 327 -13.89 -0.43 -2.53
C TYR A 327 -13.45 0.60 -1.48
N VAL A 328 -12.31 0.34 -0.83
CA VAL A 328 -11.75 1.24 0.18
C VAL A 328 -11.44 2.61 -0.43
N MET A 329 -10.84 2.63 -1.61
CA MET A 329 -10.50 3.86 -2.33
C MET A 329 -11.72 4.69 -2.73
N ASN A 330 -12.70 4.06 -3.40
CA ASN A 330 -13.90 4.77 -3.86
C ASN A 330 -14.66 5.36 -2.69
N ARG A 331 -14.67 4.66 -1.53
CA ARG A 331 -15.37 5.12 -0.33
C ARG A 331 -14.63 6.25 0.39
N LEU A 332 -13.32 6.12 0.60
CA LEU A 332 -12.51 7.10 1.33
C LEU A 332 -12.17 8.36 0.49
N GLY A 333 -12.23 8.24 -0.84
CA GLY A 333 -12.21 9.36 -1.79
C GLY A 333 -10.94 9.51 -2.61
N LEU A 334 -11.10 9.76 -3.93
CA LEU A 334 -9.99 9.85 -4.89
C LEU A 334 -9.03 11.03 -4.68
N ASP A 335 -9.53 12.16 -4.16
CA ASP A 335 -8.75 13.38 -3.90
C ASP A 335 -7.66 13.20 -2.83
N ARG A 336 -7.70 12.07 -2.12
CA ARG A 336 -6.78 11.69 -1.05
C ARG A 336 -5.82 10.58 -1.43
N ILE A 337 -5.88 10.14 -2.69
CA ILE A 337 -5.11 9.01 -3.19
C ILE A 337 -3.72 9.45 -3.63
N HIS A 338 -2.76 8.58 -3.35
CA HIS A 338 -1.37 8.67 -3.75
C HIS A 338 -1.01 7.36 -4.47
N LEU A 339 -0.78 7.42 -5.78
CA LEU A 339 -0.31 6.26 -6.53
C LEU A 339 1.19 6.11 -6.33
N MET A 340 1.59 4.98 -5.77
CA MET A 340 2.98 4.62 -5.56
C MET A 340 3.43 3.58 -6.58
N HIS A 341 4.58 3.81 -7.20
CA HIS A 341 5.26 2.85 -8.08
C HIS A 341 6.77 3.01 -7.96
N GLN A 342 7.46 1.98 -7.44
CA GLN A 342 8.92 1.93 -7.30
C GLN A 342 9.55 3.22 -6.72
N GLY A 343 9.03 3.71 -5.59
CA GLY A 343 9.54 4.91 -4.92
C GLY A 343 9.10 6.25 -5.54
N LYS A 344 8.37 6.24 -6.66
CA LYS A 344 7.70 7.43 -7.18
C LYS A 344 6.26 7.48 -6.67
N VAL A 345 5.84 8.65 -6.20
CA VAL A 345 4.46 8.91 -5.79
C VAL A 345 3.86 9.94 -6.73
N LYS A 346 2.75 9.60 -7.39
CA LYS A 346 1.90 10.53 -8.12
C LYS A 346 0.65 10.82 -7.29
N GLU A 347 0.41 12.10 -7.05
CA GLU A 347 -0.82 12.55 -6.41
C GLU A 347 -1.95 12.66 -7.44
N PHE A 348 -3.19 12.46 -7.01
CA PHE A 348 -4.37 12.74 -7.83
C PHE A 348 -4.88 14.18 -7.72
N ARG A 349 -4.04 15.08 -7.20
CA ARG A 349 -4.33 16.52 -7.16
C ARG A 349 -4.31 17.06 -8.60
N GLY A 350 -5.46 17.51 -9.08
CA GLY A 350 -5.63 18.02 -10.44
C GLY A 350 -6.83 17.46 -11.19
N LEU A 351 -7.48 16.41 -10.67
CA LEU A 351 -8.76 15.95 -11.18
C LEU A 351 -9.86 16.99 -10.94
N ASP A 352 -10.73 17.17 -11.92
CA ASP A 352 -11.92 18.00 -11.74
C ASP A 352 -12.83 17.45 -10.61
N ALA A 353 -13.48 18.34 -9.85
CA ALA A 353 -14.28 17.94 -8.70
C ALA A 353 -15.47 17.04 -9.09
N GLU A 354 -15.95 17.17 -10.33
CA GLU A 354 -17.02 16.32 -10.88
C GLU A 354 -16.55 14.88 -11.14
N THR A 355 -15.32 14.68 -11.59
CA THR A 355 -14.68 13.39 -11.85
C THR A 355 -14.39 12.69 -10.54
N VAL A 356 -13.91 13.42 -9.53
CA VAL A 356 -13.81 12.90 -8.16
C VAL A 356 -15.19 12.48 -7.64
N SER A 357 -16.22 13.31 -7.83
CA SER A 357 -17.59 12.98 -7.41
C SER A 357 -18.16 11.77 -8.15
N TYR A 358 -17.88 11.65 -9.45
CA TYR A 358 -18.30 10.54 -10.29
C TYR A 358 -17.76 9.21 -9.77
N PHE A 359 -16.44 9.10 -9.58
CA PHE A 359 -15.83 7.86 -9.09
C PHE A 359 -16.19 7.54 -7.64
N LYS A 360 -16.43 8.56 -6.79
CA LYS A 360 -16.98 8.34 -5.42
C LYS A 360 -18.38 7.73 -5.45
N LYS A 361 -19.20 8.06 -6.45
CA LYS A 361 -20.59 7.57 -6.61
C LYS A 361 -20.66 6.26 -7.39
N GLN A 362 -19.67 5.97 -8.23
CA GLN A 362 -19.63 4.76 -9.03
C GLN A 362 -19.37 3.55 -8.12
N SER A 363 -20.37 2.67 -8.01
CA SER A 363 -20.20 1.35 -7.44
C SER A 363 -19.48 0.47 -8.46
N GLY A 364 -18.16 0.35 -8.37
CA GLY A 364 -17.41 -0.47 -9.33
C GLY A 364 -15.91 -0.56 -9.04
N TYR A 365 -15.30 -1.65 -9.53
CA TYR A 365 -13.88 -1.97 -9.34
C TYR A 365 -12.95 -1.27 -10.35
N ASP A 366 -13.51 -0.61 -11.37
CA ASP A 366 -12.76 -0.21 -12.56
C ASP A 366 -11.79 0.95 -12.33
N THR A 367 -12.02 1.81 -11.33
CA THR A 367 -11.08 2.90 -11.01
C THR A 367 -9.70 2.36 -10.65
N LEU A 368 -9.61 1.28 -9.86
CA LEU A 368 -8.31 0.67 -9.55
C LEU A 368 -7.69 0.01 -10.75
N ARG A 369 -8.51 -0.62 -11.58
CA ARG A 369 -8.06 -1.25 -12.82
C ARG A 369 -7.36 -0.21 -13.69
N VAL A 370 -7.96 0.98 -13.88
CA VAL A 370 -7.29 2.11 -14.55
C VAL A 370 -5.98 2.52 -13.83
N VAL A 371 -6.04 2.63 -12.50
CA VAL A 371 -4.91 3.11 -11.69
C VAL A 371 -3.71 2.15 -11.73
N LEU A 372 -3.96 0.83 -11.74
CA LEU A 372 -2.94 -0.21 -11.68
C LEU A 372 -2.53 -0.74 -13.06
N ALA A 373 -3.39 -0.63 -14.07
CA ALA A 373 -3.12 -1.14 -15.40
C ALA A 373 -1.87 -0.50 -16.01
N ARG A 374 -1.08 -1.32 -16.70
CA ARG A 374 0.07 -0.86 -17.49
C ARG A 374 -0.41 -0.23 -18.80
N LYS A 375 -1.39 -0.86 -19.43
CA LYS A 375 -2.03 -0.42 -20.68
C LYS A 375 -3.54 -0.56 -20.52
N VAL A 376 -4.30 0.42 -21.00
CA VAL A 376 -5.75 0.46 -20.85
C VAL A 376 -6.42 0.57 -22.21
N VAL A 377 -7.50 -0.20 -22.39
CA VAL A 377 -8.44 -0.02 -23.49
C VAL A 377 -9.77 0.41 -22.90
N ILE A 378 -10.27 1.58 -23.30
CA ILE A 378 -11.56 2.10 -22.84
C ILE A 378 -12.57 1.87 -23.96
N VAL A 379 -13.64 1.15 -23.64
CA VAL A 379 -14.73 0.84 -24.56
C VAL A 379 -16.07 1.31 -23.99
N GLU A 380 -17.10 1.42 -24.83
CA GLU A 380 -18.41 1.93 -24.40
C GLU A 380 -19.20 0.90 -23.59
N GLY A 381 -19.37 -0.32 -24.10
CA GLY A 381 -20.21 -1.33 -23.46
C GLY A 381 -19.62 -2.73 -23.42
N PRO A 382 -20.33 -3.67 -22.76
CA PRO A 382 -19.92 -5.07 -22.69
C PRO A 382 -19.76 -5.73 -24.06
N SER A 383 -20.57 -5.35 -25.05
CA SER A 383 -20.45 -5.84 -26.42
C SER A 383 -19.11 -5.45 -27.04
N ASP A 384 -18.68 -4.20 -26.88
CA ASP A 384 -17.37 -3.73 -27.37
C ASP A 384 -16.21 -4.47 -26.69
N GLU A 385 -16.30 -4.71 -25.38
CA GLU A 385 -15.29 -5.45 -24.63
C GLU A 385 -15.15 -6.88 -25.16
N MET A 386 -16.27 -7.59 -25.35
CA MET A 386 -16.27 -8.96 -25.87
C MET A 386 -15.69 -9.02 -27.29
N ILE A 387 -16.10 -8.10 -28.17
CA ILE A 387 -15.61 -8.05 -29.55
C ILE A 387 -14.14 -7.64 -29.61
N PHE A 388 -13.70 -6.68 -28.80
CA PHE A 388 -12.29 -6.27 -28.72
C PHE A 388 -11.41 -7.42 -28.24
N ASN A 389 -11.78 -8.09 -27.13
CA ASN A 389 -11.04 -9.23 -26.60
C ASN A 389 -10.90 -10.34 -27.64
N ARG A 390 -12.00 -10.62 -28.34
CA ARG A 390 -12.02 -11.61 -29.42
C ARG A 390 -11.14 -11.20 -30.61
N ALA A 391 -11.25 -9.96 -31.06
CA ALA A 391 -10.42 -9.42 -32.14
C ALA A 391 -8.93 -9.45 -31.79
N TYR A 392 -8.59 -9.14 -30.54
CA TYR A 392 -7.22 -9.20 -30.03
C TYR A 392 -6.68 -10.63 -30.09
N LYS A 393 -7.47 -11.60 -29.61
CA LYS A 393 -7.12 -13.03 -29.64
C LYS A 393 -6.92 -13.56 -31.06
N ASP A 394 -7.82 -13.22 -31.98
CA ASP A 394 -7.72 -13.67 -33.36
C ASP A 394 -6.51 -13.07 -34.09
N GLN A 395 -6.07 -11.86 -33.73
CA GLN A 395 -4.91 -11.19 -34.33
C GLN A 395 -3.56 -11.55 -33.69
N THR A 396 -3.54 -11.88 -32.40
CA THR A 396 -2.29 -12.05 -31.63
C THR A 396 -2.06 -13.47 -31.13
N GLY A 397 -3.11 -14.28 -31.03
CA GLY A 397 -3.08 -15.60 -30.40
C GLY A 397 -3.14 -15.59 -28.87
N GLN A 398 -3.25 -14.42 -28.23
CA GLN A 398 -3.30 -14.27 -26.77
C GLN A 398 -4.51 -13.44 -26.35
N ASP A 399 -4.93 -13.53 -25.09
CA ASP A 399 -5.95 -12.62 -24.55
C ASP A 399 -5.29 -11.29 -24.11
N PRO A 400 -5.98 -10.13 -24.16
CA PRO A 400 -5.37 -8.83 -23.80
C PRO A 400 -4.68 -8.82 -22.43
N VAL A 401 -5.24 -9.55 -21.46
CA VAL A 401 -4.70 -9.68 -20.10
C VAL A 401 -3.31 -10.32 -20.06
N ASP A 402 -3.01 -11.24 -20.99
CA ASP A 402 -1.71 -11.91 -21.07
C ASP A 402 -0.59 -10.92 -21.47
N ASP A 403 -0.95 -9.90 -22.25
CA ASP A 403 -0.08 -8.78 -22.64
C ASP A 403 -0.16 -7.59 -21.66
N GLY A 404 -0.81 -7.76 -20.50
CA GLY A 404 -0.95 -6.72 -19.48
C GLY A 404 -1.84 -5.54 -19.90
N ILE A 405 -2.79 -5.79 -20.80
CA ILE A 405 -3.77 -4.82 -21.28
C ILE A 405 -5.09 -5.05 -20.54
N ASP A 406 -5.59 -4.02 -19.88
CA ASP A 406 -6.88 -4.07 -19.20
C ASP A 406 -7.97 -3.39 -20.04
N VAL A 407 -9.07 -4.09 -20.31
CA VAL A 407 -10.19 -3.60 -21.13
C VAL A 407 -11.34 -3.21 -20.21
N LEU A 408 -11.76 -1.94 -20.30
CA LEU A 408 -12.66 -1.31 -19.33
C LEU A 408 -13.86 -0.67 -20.01
N THR A 409 -15.04 -0.95 -19.46
CA THR A 409 -16.32 -0.42 -19.95
C THR A 409 -16.72 0.83 -19.17
N TYR A 410 -16.83 1.97 -19.84
CA TYR A 410 -17.15 3.26 -19.20
C TYR A 410 -18.35 4.01 -19.83
N GLY A 411 -19.14 3.33 -20.65
CA GLY A 411 -20.30 3.92 -21.32
C GLY A 411 -19.88 5.04 -22.27
N THR A 412 -20.76 6.02 -22.46
CA THR A 412 -20.48 7.19 -23.31
C THR A 412 -19.64 8.25 -22.58
N GLN A 413 -19.33 8.07 -21.29
CA GLN A 413 -18.62 9.02 -20.43
C GLN A 413 -17.10 8.76 -20.37
N ASN A 414 -16.50 8.33 -21.48
CA ASN A 414 -15.07 8.00 -21.62
C ASN A 414 -14.10 9.16 -21.29
N ARG A 415 -14.58 10.41 -21.16
CA ARG A 415 -13.74 11.56 -20.77
C ARG A 415 -13.15 11.39 -19.37
N ARG A 416 -13.93 10.91 -18.41
CA ARG A 416 -13.53 10.80 -17.00
C ARG A 416 -12.41 9.77 -16.74
N PRO A 417 -12.50 8.52 -17.24
CA PRO A 417 -11.37 7.58 -17.14
C PRO A 417 -10.15 8.04 -17.95
N LEU A 418 -10.34 8.77 -19.07
CA LEU A 418 -9.22 9.32 -19.83
C LEU A 418 -8.45 10.41 -19.07
N GLU A 419 -9.17 11.30 -18.38
CA GLU A 419 -8.55 12.31 -17.50
C GLU A 419 -7.69 11.66 -16.42
N LEU A 420 -8.19 10.56 -15.82
CA LEU A 420 -7.45 9.77 -14.85
C LEU A 420 -6.18 9.15 -15.46
N CYS A 421 -6.30 8.54 -16.64
CA CYS A 421 -5.16 7.97 -17.36
C CYS A 421 -4.11 9.02 -17.75
N HIS A 422 -4.52 10.23 -18.12
CA HIS A 422 -3.62 11.33 -18.45
C HIS A 422 -2.77 11.73 -17.25
N LEU A 423 -3.38 11.95 -16.09
CA LEU A 423 -2.67 12.27 -14.85
C LEU A 423 -1.67 11.16 -14.47
N LEU A 424 -2.06 9.91 -14.67
CA LEU A 424 -1.23 8.75 -14.37
C LEU A 424 -0.16 8.43 -15.41
N ASP A 425 -0.17 9.11 -16.55
CA ASP A 425 0.68 8.83 -17.71
C ASP A 425 0.55 7.36 -18.19
N ARG A 426 -0.70 6.93 -18.37
CA ARG A 426 -1.02 5.59 -18.89
C ARG A 426 -1.10 5.60 -20.41
N ARG A 427 -0.71 4.47 -21.01
CA ARG A 427 -0.95 4.19 -22.42
C ARG A 427 -2.40 3.76 -22.61
N VAL A 428 -3.16 4.45 -23.46
CA VAL A 428 -4.61 4.24 -23.62
C VAL A 428 -5.04 4.18 -25.07
N ALA A 429 -5.83 3.16 -25.41
CA ALA A 429 -6.63 3.14 -26.63
C ALA A 429 -8.11 3.33 -26.27
N ILE A 430 -8.76 4.34 -26.83
CA ILE A 430 -10.18 4.61 -26.60
C ILE A 430 -10.94 4.20 -27.85
N LEU A 431 -11.88 3.29 -27.72
CA LEU A 431 -12.81 2.93 -28.77
C LEU A 431 -14.12 3.69 -28.55
N ARG A 432 -14.64 4.25 -29.64
CA ARG A 432 -15.89 5.01 -29.59
C ARG A 432 -16.72 4.78 -30.84
N ASP A 433 -18.03 4.69 -30.65
CA ASP A 433 -19.01 4.72 -31.71
C ASP A 433 -19.11 6.12 -32.34
N VAL A 434 -19.68 6.16 -33.54
CA VAL A 434 -19.81 7.41 -34.32
C VAL A 434 -20.93 8.28 -33.73
N ASP A 435 -22.03 7.68 -33.27
CA ASP A 435 -23.15 8.35 -32.57
C ASP A 435 -23.67 9.61 -33.29
N LYS A 436 -23.76 9.54 -34.63
CA LYS A 436 -24.17 10.65 -35.53
C LYS A 436 -23.25 11.88 -35.51
N ARG A 437 -22.03 11.75 -34.99
CA ARG A 437 -21.00 12.82 -34.97
C ARG A 437 -19.81 12.43 -35.87
N THR A 438 -18.88 13.36 -36.07
CA THR A 438 -17.65 13.04 -36.81
C THR A 438 -16.57 12.52 -35.86
N PRO A 439 -15.63 11.68 -36.33
CA PRO A 439 -14.45 11.29 -35.55
C PRO A 439 -13.69 12.49 -34.96
N GLN A 440 -13.60 13.59 -35.71
CA GLN A 440 -12.93 14.81 -35.24
C GLN A 440 -13.65 15.45 -34.05
N HIS A 441 -15.00 15.47 -34.05
CA HIS A 441 -15.78 16.00 -32.95
C HIS A 441 -15.44 15.33 -31.60
N TRP A 442 -15.32 14.00 -31.59
CA TRP A 442 -14.97 13.25 -30.39
C TRP A 442 -13.51 13.45 -29.97
N LYS A 443 -12.59 13.50 -30.94
CA LYS A 443 -11.18 13.81 -30.68
C LYS A 443 -11.00 15.21 -30.10
N ASP A 444 -11.74 16.21 -30.59
CA ASP A 444 -11.65 17.58 -30.09
C ASP A 444 -12.12 17.69 -28.62
N GLN A 445 -13.15 16.94 -28.23
CA GLN A 445 -13.61 16.87 -26.83
C GLN A 445 -12.59 16.21 -25.89
N ALA A 446 -11.82 15.25 -26.39
CA ALA A 446 -10.80 14.53 -25.62
C ALA A 446 -9.40 15.15 -25.72
N LYS A 447 -9.22 16.15 -26.60
CA LYS A 447 -7.93 16.78 -26.94
C LYS A 447 -7.05 17.14 -25.75
N PRO A 448 -7.56 17.66 -24.61
CA PRO A 448 -6.71 17.97 -23.46
C PRO A 448 -5.96 16.77 -22.86
N TYR A 449 -6.43 15.55 -23.12
CA TYR A 449 -5.93 14.33 -22.49
C TYR A 449 -5.27 13.35 -23.48
N LEU A 450 -5.40 13.60 -24.79
CA LEU A 450 -4.77 12.80 -25.84
C LEU A 450 -3.29 13.18 -26.01
N GLU A 451 -2.47 12.20 -26.36
CA GLU A 451 -1.05 12.37 -26.65
C GLU A 451 -0.62 11.32 -27.69
N ASP A 452 -0.12 11.76 -28.83
CA ASP A 452 0.24 10.87 -29.94
C ASP A 452 1.24 9.79 -29.48
N GLY A 453 0.95 8.53 -29.82
CA GLY A 453 1.79 7.40 -29.39
C GLY A 453 1.56 6.91 -27.95
N VAL A 454 0.87 7.70 -27.11
CA VAL A 454 0.60 7.35 -25.70
C VAL A 454 -0.89 7.16 -25.43
N ARG A 455 -1.75 8.11 -25.80
CA ARG A 455 -3.21 8.08 -25.59
C ARG A 455 -3.93 8.48 -26.86
N GLU A 456 -4.54 7.51 -27.53
CA GLU A 456 -5.19 7.70 -28.82
C GLU A 456 -6.66 7.24 -28.83
N MET A 457 -7.49 7.96 -29.60
CA MET A 457 -8.90 7.65 -29.79
C MET A 457 -9.17 7.13 -31.20
N PHE A 458 -9.84 5.98 -31.24
CA PHE A 458 -10.24 5.24 -32.43
C PHE A 458 -11.76 5.25 -32.52
N VAL A 459 -12.27 6.06 -33.46
CA VAL A 459 -13.71 6.17 -33.72
C VAL A 459 -14.05 5.35 -34.94
N GLY A 460 -15.23 4.71 -34.94
CA GLY A 460 -15.78 4.02 -36.10
C GLY A 460 -15.89 4.88 -37.37
N ASP A 461 -16.11 4.25 -38.51
CA ASP A 461 -16.29 4.95 -39.79
C ASP A 461 -17.77 5.32 -39.99
N PRO A 462 -18.13 6.61 -40.13
CA PRO A 462 -19.50 7.03 -40.41
C PRO A 462 -20.12 6.39 -41.65
N GLY A 463 -19.31 5.97 -42.63
CA GLY A 463 -19.77 5.27 -43.83
C GLY A 463 -20.09 3.78 -43.62
N GLU A 464 -19.59 3.18 -42.53
CA GLU A 464 -19.80 1.76 -42.20
C GLU A 464 -20.87 1.55 -41.12
N GLY A 465 -21.33 2.61 -40.45
CA GLY A 465 -22.35 2.53 -39.42
C GLY A 465 -22.23 3.58 -38.34
N SER A 466 -23.30 3.79 -37.56
CA SER A 466 -23.27 4.68 -36.40
C SER A 466 -22.77 4.02 -35.12
N THR A 467 -22.88 2.69 -35.02
CA THR A 467 -22.53 1.88 -33.84
C THR A 467 -21.66 0.68 -34.25
N LEU A 468 -21.24 -0.14 -33.27
CA LEU A 468 -20.48 -1.37 -33.50
C LEU A 468 -21.18 -2.36 -34.45
N GLU A 469 -22.50 -2.54 -34.33
CA GLU A 469 -23.22 -3.63 -35.01
C GLU A 469 -23.25 -3.49 -36.55
N PRO A 470 -23.63 -2.33 -37.14
CA PRO A 470 -23.57 -2.17 -38.59
C PRO A 470 -22.13 -2.21 -39.12
N GLN A 471 -21.15 -1.76 -38.33
CA GLN A 471 -19.74 -1.84 -38.72
C GLN A 471 -19.23 -3.29 -38.76
N LEU A 472 -19.72 -4.17 -37.88
CA LEU A 472 -19.44 -5.61 -37.95
C LEU A 472 -20.01 -6.23 -39.22
N VAL A 473 -21.23 -5.86 -39.61
CA VAL A 473 -21.85 -6.31 -40.87
C VAL A 473 -21.02 -5.82 -42.06
N SER A 474 -20.65 -4.54 -42.09
CA SER A 474 -19.83 -3.94 -43.14
C SER A 474 -18.46 -4.65 -43.29
N ALA A 475 -17.76 -4.89 -42.17
CA ALA A 475 -16.48 -5.59 -42.16
C ALA A 475 -16.57 -7.03 -42.70
N ASN A 476 -17.74 -7.67 -42.57
CA ASN A 476 -18.00 -9.05 -43.00
C ASN A 476 -18.88 -9.14 -44.25
N ASN A 477 -19.03 -8.06 -45.04
CA ASN A 477 -19.90 -8.04 -46.22
C ASN A 477 -19.57 -9.15 -47.26
N ALA A 478 -18.33 -9.62 -47.29
CA ALA A 478 -17.91 -10.71 -48.17
C ALA A 478 -18.39 -12.11 -47.69
N ASP A 479 -18.80 -12.27 -46.43
CA ASP A 479 -19.25 -13.54 -45.84
C ASP A 479 -20.28 -13.31 -44.72
N LEU A 480 -21.43 -12.72 -45.08
CA LEU A 480 -22.52 -12.46 -44.13
C LEU A 480 -23.20 -13.75 -43.65
N ALA A 481 -23.16 -14.83 -44.44
CA ALA A 481 -23.76 -16.11 -44.08
C ALA A 481 -23.09 -16.74 -42.87
N THR A 482 -21.75 -16.69 -42.80
CA THR A 482 -21.01 -17.16 -41.62
C THR A 482 -21.34 -16.31 -40.40
N LEU A 483 -21.37 -14.97 -40.54
CA LEU A 483 -21.70 -14.08 -39.42
C LEU A 483 -23.13 -14.34 -38.90
N GLY A 484 -24.12 -14.44 -39.80
CA GLY A 484 -25.50 -14.77 -39.46
C GLY A 484 -25.64 -16.12 -38.76
N THR A 485 -24.88 -17.14 -39.19
CA THR A 485 -24.85 -18.45 -38.52
C THR A 485 -24.28 -18.38 -37.11
N ILE A 486 -23.20 -17.60 -36.91
CA ILE A 486 -22.56 -17.43 -35.60
C ILE A 486 -23.53 -16.77 -34.63
N VAL A 487 -24.19 -15.68 -35.04
CA VAL A 487 -25.09 -14.93 -34.17
C VAL A 487 -26.48 -15.54 -34.07
N GLY A 488 -26.78 -16.56 -34.88
CA GLY A 488 -28.08 -17.25 -34.90
C GLY A 488 -29.21 -16.36 -35.41
N CYS A 489 -28.91 -15.53 -36.41
CA CYS A 489 -29.91 -14.68 -37.08
C CYS A 489 -30.90 -15.56 -37.86
N PRO A 490 -32.23 -15.44 -37.62
CA PRO A 490 -33.24 -16.18 -38.38
C PRO A 490 -33.23 -15.87 -39.88
N ASP A 491 -33.63 -16.86 -40.68
CA ASP A 491 -33.76 -16.69 -42.13
C ASP A 491 -34.82 -15.62 -42.48
N GLY A 492 -34.40 -14.59 -43.22
CA GLY A 492 -35.27 -13.48 -43.66
C GLY A 492 -35.31 -12.26 -42.73
N GLU A 493 -34.62 -12.30 -41.59
CA GLU A 493 -34.39 -11.13 -40.73
C GLU A 493 -33.15 -10.34 -41.22
N ASP A 494 -33.18 -9.01 -41.11
CA ASP A 494 -32.00 -8.20 -41.41
C ASP A 494 -30.95 -8.40 -40.32
N LEU A 495 -29.74 -8.78 -40.73
CA LEU A 495 -28.65 -9.10 -39.81
C LEU A 495 -28.25 -7.89 -38.95
N THR A 496 -28.35 -6.67 -39.49
CA THR A 496 -27.99 -5.45 -38.77
C THR A 496 -29.00 -5.14 -37.67
N ASP A 497 -30.30 -5.27 -37.99
CA ASP A 497 -31.37 -5.11 -37.01
C ASP A 497 -31.27 -6.18 -35.91
N HIS A 498 -31.03 -7.43 -36.29
CA HIS A 498 -30.86 -8.54 -35.35
C HIS A 498 -29.72 -8.29 -34.35
N LEU A 499 -28.55 -7.86 -34.84
CA LEU A 499 -27.39 -7.53 -34.00
C LEU A 499 -27.69 -6.32 -33.09
N THR A 500 -28.41 -5.32 -33.60
CA THR A 500 -28.74 -4.09 -32.86
C THR A 500 -29.71 -4.37 -31.72
N ASP A 501 -30.67 -5.28 -31.91
CA ASP A 501 -31.64 -5.68 -30.90
C ASP A 501 -31.06 -6.69 -29.88
N ASN A 502 -30.04 -7.46 -30.27
CA ASN A 502 -29.43 -8.52 -29.46
C ASN A 502 -27.95 -8.28 -29.11
N LYS A 503 -27.53 -7.01 -28.96
CA LYS A 503 -26.12 -6.57 -28.84
C LYS A 503 -25.22 -7.47 -27.99
N THR A 504 -25.60 -7.73 -26.75
CA THR A 504 -24.78 -8.50 -25.79
C THR A 504 -24.72 -9.98 -26.15
N GLU A 505 -25.86 -10.55 -26.54
CA GLU A 505 -25.97 -11.97 -26.92
C GLU A 505 -25.20 -12.26 -28.21
N SER A 506 -25.35 -11.40 -29.23
CA SER A 506 -24.60 -11.52 -30.48
C SER A 506 -23.09 -11.37 -30.26
N ALA A 507 -22.65 -10.42 -29.42
CA ALA A 507 -21.25 -10.26 -29.07
C ALA A 507 -20.69 -11.50 -28.34
N TRP A 508 -21.47 -12.08 -27.41
CA TRP A 508 -21.09 -13.31 -26.71
C TRP A 508 -20.95 -14.50 -27.65
N ARG A 509 -21.89 -14.67 -28.60
CA ARG A 509 -21.83 -15.74 -29.62
C ARG A 509 -20.62 -15.59 -30.52
N ILE A 510 -20.28 -14.36 -30.93
CA ILE A 510 -19.06 -14.08 -31.70
C ILE A 510 -17.82 -14.41 -30.86
N ALA A 511 -17.75 -13.95 -29.61
CA ALA A 511 -16.60 -14.16 -28.74
C ALA A 511 -16.31 -15.65 -28.49
N THR A 512 -17.36 -16.47 -28.33
CA THR A 512 -17.27 -17.91 -28.03
C THR A 512 -17.22 -18.83 -29.26
N SER A 513 -17.41 -18.29 -30.46
CA SER A 513 -17.42 -19.07 -31.71
C SER A 513 -16.06 -19.70 -32.02
N ALA A 514 -16.03 -20.94 -32.52
CA ALA A 514 -14.80 -21.52 -33.06
C ALA A 514 -14.34 -20.87 -34.39
N ARG A 515 -15.25 -20.18 -35.09
CA ARG A 515 -14.97 -19.51 -36.36
C ARG A 515 -14.57 -18.06 -36.13
N GLN A 516 -13.59 -17.58 -36.87
CA GLN A 516 -13.15 -16.18 -36.85
C GLN A 516 -14.02 -15.33 -37.78
N ILE A 517 -14.07 -14.03 -37.50
CA ILE A 517 -14.72 -13.02 -38.34
C ILE A 517 -13.73 -11.91 -38.69
N LYS A 518 -14.11 -11.04 -39.62
CA LYS A 518 -13.40 -9.77 -39.83
C LYS A 518 -13.89 -8.73 -38.83
N TYR A 519 -12.97 -7.89 -38.36
CA TYR A 519 -13.26 -6.84 -37.38
C TYR A 519 -13.21 -5.46 -38.02
N PRO A 520 -14.01 -4.49 -37.54
CA PRO A 520 -13.96 -3.11 -37.98
C PRO A 520 -12.55 -2.51 -37.90
N GLY A 521 -12.22 -1.65 -38.86
CA GLY A 521 -10.84 -1.14 -39.01
C GLY A 521 -10.34 -0.32 -37.82
N TYR A 522 -11.22 0.37 -37.10
CA TYR A 522 -10.85 1.14 -35.91
C TYR A 522 -10.41 0.24 -34.74
N ILE A 523 -11.02 -0.94 -34.58
CA ILE A 523 -10.63 -1.95 -33.57
C ILE A 523 -9.23 -2.50 -33.90
N THR A 524 -8.99 -2.91 -35.15
CA THR A 524 -7.67 -3.43 -35.57
C THR A 524 -6.56 -2.39 -35.42
N LYS A 525 -6.85 -1.12 -35.70
CA LYS A 525 -5.91 -0.01 -35.46
C LYS A 525 -5.63 0.17 -33.96
N ALA A 526 -6.66 0.12 -33.12
CA ALA A 526 -6.51 0.20 -31.67
C ALA A 526 -5.65 -0.93 -31.11
N ILE A 527 -5.85 -2.17 -31.56
CA ILE A 527 -5.03 -3.34 -31.19
C ILE A 527 -3.56 -3.12 -31.58
N THR A 528 -3.31 -2.69 -32.81
CA THR A 528 -1.96 -2.41 -33.31
C THR A 528 -1.26 -1.31 -32.50
N PHE A 529 -2.00 -0.29 -32.09
CA PHE A 529 -1.50 0.81 -31.29
C PHE A 529 -1.16 0.38 -29.85
N ILE A 530 -2.08 -0.32 -29.17
CA ILE A 530 -1.93 -0.62 -27.74
C ILE A 530 -0.90 -1.72 -27.49
N ARG A 531 -0.66 -2.59 -28.47
CA ARG A 531 0.32 -3.69 -28.33
C ARG A 531 1.77 -3.21 -28.28
N LYS A 532 2.09 -2.11 -28.99
CA LYS A 532 3.41 -1.45 -28.89
C LYS A 532 3.71 -1.05 -27.44
#